data_AF-A0AA35J6N3-F1
#
_entry.id   AF-A0AA35J6N3-F1
#
_cell.length_a   1.000
_cell.length_b   1.000
_cell.length_c   1.000
_cell.angle_alpha   90.00
_cell.angle_beta   90.00
_cell.angle_gamma   90.00
#
_symmetry.space_group_name_H-M   'P 1'
#
loop_
_entity.id
_entity.type
_entity.pdbx_description
1 polymer ?
#
loop_
_entity_poly.entity_id
_entity_poly.type
_entity_poly.pdbx_seq_one_letter_code
_entity_poly.pdbx_strand_id
1 'polypeptide(L)'
;MGVYLAAIFSLLVFEMAILFVLVLPLPQRVRKWLYMRCTAIGSNKKFRTYMVGIMIFVGLLFIDSWKRSQIKVSTYHSQKPPYVINSVTPVDALASRAYNQRNVYISGFIIYFCICILTVMSILRRIVEWNDKIRAGDAILKAKLRQKQKYLKDLQKKNGSHIHTYR
;
A
#
# COMPACT_ATOMS: atom_id res chain seq x y z
N MET A 1 8.73 27.39 10.15
CA MET A 1 8.88 25.96 10.53
C MET A 1 7.61 25.12 10.32
N GLY A 2 6.40 25.70 10.30
CA GLY A 2 5.14 24.93 10.21
C GLY A 2 4.77 24.40 8.83
N VAL A 3 5.04 25.12 7.74
CA VAL A 3 4.57 24.76 6.39
C VAL A 3 5.15 23.44 5.87
N TYR A 4 6.45 23.20 6.05
CA TYR A 4 7.09 21.94 5.68
C TYR A 4 6.53 20.75 6.48
N LEU A 5 6.35 20.93 7.78
CA LEU A 5 5.84 19.91 8.69
C LEU A 5 4.36 19.60 8.39
N ALA A 6 3.58 20.63 8.04
CA ALA A 6 2.19 20.50 7.60
C ALA A 6 2.08 19.79 6.24
N ALA A 7 2.99 20.06 5.29
CA ALA A 7 3.02 19.40 3.99
C ALA A 7 3.31 17.89 4.15
N ILE A 8 4.30 17.54 4.96
CA ILE A 8 4.65 16.15 5.27
C ILE A 8 3.53 15.45 6.02
N PHE A 9 2.93 16.13 6.99
CA PHE A 9 1.78 15.59 7.72
C PHE A 9 0.58 15.36 6.79
N SER A 10 0.31 16.28 5.86
CA SER A 10 -0.76 16.12 4.86
C SER A 10 -0.48 14.94 3.92
N LEU A 11 0.78 14.76 3.51
CA LEU A 11 1.20 13.61 2.72
C LEU A 11 1.00 12.29 3.48
N LEU A 12 1.33 12.26 4.78
CA LEU A 12 1.09 11.09 5.63
C LEU A 12 -0.41 10.78 5.78
N VAL A 13 -1.25 11.79 6.01
CA VAL A 13 -2.71 11.60 6.12
C VAL A 13 -3.29 11.10 4.79
N PHE A 14 -2.77 11.60 3.67
CA PHE A 14 -3.16 11.14 2.34
C PHE A 14 -2.76 9.67 2.10
N GLU A 15 -1.53 9.27 2.43
CA GLU A 15 -1.09 7.87 2.33
C GLU A 15 -1.92 6.95 3.23
N MET A 16 -2.21 7.38 4.46
CA MET A 16 -3.07 6.68 5.40
C MET A 16 -4.47 6.46 4.83
N ALA A 17 -5.08 7.49 4.25
CA ALA A 17 -6.41 7.39 3.65
C ALA A 17 -6.42 6.43 2.45
N ILE A 18 -5.41 6.51 1.58
CA ILE A 18 -5.26 5.58 0.45
C ILE A 18 -5.13 4.15 0.95
N LEU A 19 -4.23 3.92 1.89
CA LEU A 19 -3.95 2.59 2.41
C LEU A 19 -5.17 2.02 3.14
N PHE A 20 -5.89 2.82 3.91
CA PHE A 20 -7.13 2.43 4.56
C PHE A 20 -8.17 1.94 3.53
N VAL A 21 -8.38 2.72 2.46
CA VAL A 21 -9.28 2.33 1.36
C VAL A 21 -8.79 1.06 0.65
N LEU A 22 -7.48 0.88 0.53
CA LEU A 22 -6.88 -0.25 -0.19
C LEU A 22 -6.87 -1.56 0.63
N VAL A 23 -6.73 -1.46 1.95
CA VAL A 23 -6.71 -2.60 2.91
C VAL A 23 -8.10 -3.09 3.23
N LEU A 24 -9.10 -2.21 3.19
CA LEU A 24 -10.48 -2.57 3.48
C LEU A 24 -10.91 -3.75 2.56
N PRO A 25 -11.64 -4.75 3.07
CA PRO A 25 -12.03 -5.91 2.28
C PRO A 25 -13.12 -5.52 1.26
N LEU A 26 -12.73 -4.83 0.17
CA LEU A 26 -13.70 -4.35 -0.81
C LEU A 26 -14.26 -5.50 -1.66
N PRO A 27 -15.51 -5.40 -2.14
CA PRO A 27 -16.10 -6.36 -3.05
C PRO A 27 -15.34 -6.44 -4.39
N GLN A 28 -15.36 -7.62 -5.01
CA GLN A 28 -14.48 -7.99 -6.13
C GLN A 28 -14.50 -7.01 -7.32
N ARG A 29 -15.67 -6.42 -7.62
CA ARG A 29 -15.81 -5.44 -8.70
C ARG A 29 -15.00 -4.17 -8.43
N VAL A 30 -15.01 -3.71 -7.17
CA VAL A 30 -14.32 -2.48 -6.77
C VAL A 30 -12.82 -2.73 -6.67
N ARG A 31 -12.38 -3.91 -6.22
CA ARG A 31 -10.95 -4.29 -6.26
C ARG A 31 -10.37 -4.26 -7.67
N LYS A 32 -11.09 -4.80 -8.66
CA LYS A 32 -10.63 -4.79 -10.06
C LYS A 32 -10.59 -3.38 -10.62
N TRP A 33 -11.59 -2.56 -10.31
CA TRP A 33 -11.61 -1.15 -10.72
C TRP A 33 -10.48 -0.33 -10.08
N LEU A 34 -10.27 -0.44 -8.76
CA LEU A 34 -9.15 0.17 -8.05
C LEU A 34 -7.81 -0.28 -8.62
N TYR A 35 -7.61 -1.59 -8.81
CA TYR A 35 -6.39 -2.11 -9.39
C TYR A 35 -6.13 -1.54 -10.79
N MET A 36 -7.13 -1.52 -11.68
CA MET A 36 -6.97 -0.94 -13.01
C MET A 36 -6.69 0.56 -12.95
N ARG A 37 -7.32 1.31 -12.04
CA ARG A 37 -7.08 2.74 -11.89
C ARG A 37 -5.68 3.04 -11.33
N CYS A 38 -5.27 2.34 -10.29
CA CYS A 38 -3.94 2.48 -9.69
C CYS A 38 -2.83 2.04 -10.65
N THR A 39 -3.03 0.95 -11.40
CA THR A 39 -2.06 0.52 -12.42
C THR A 39 -2.01 1.45 -13.62
N ALA A 40 -3.15 2.00 -14.06
CA ALA A 40 -3.17 3.01 -15.12
C ALA A 40 -2.38 4.27 -14.72
N ILE A 41 -2.53 4.73 -13.47
CA ILE A 41 -1.77 5.89 -12.95
C ILE A 41 -0.29 5.53 -12.82
N GLY A 42 0.05 4.36 -12.26
CA GLY A 42 1.42 3.89 -12.05
C GLY A 42 2.18 3.48 -13.31
N SER A 43 1.48 3.14 -14.40
CA SER A 43 2.08 2.79 -15.70
C SER A 43 2.74 3.99 -16.38
N ASN A 44 2.33 5.21 -16.02
CA ASN A 44 2.95 6.43 -16.52
C ASN A 44 4.38 6.56 -16.01
N LYS A 45 5.37 6.45 -16.91
CA LYS A 45 6.80 6.60 -16.60
C LYS A 45 7.08 7.91 -15.82
N LYS A 46 6.44 9.01 -16.21
CA LYS A 46 6.56 10.31 -15.53
C LYS A 46 6.16 10.21 -14.05
N PHE A 47 5.00 9.62 -13.78
CA PHE A 47 4.47 9.46 -12.41
C PHE A 47 5.37 8.57 -11.55
N ARG A 48 5.89 7.47 -12.13
CA ARG A 48 6.86 6.61 -11.45
C ARG A 48 8.12 7.37 -11.05
N THR A 49 8.66 8.22 -11.91
CA THR A 49 9.82 9.06 -11.59
C THR A 49 9.52 10.00 -10.43
N TYR A 50 8.35 10.68 -10.43
CA TYR A 50 7.96 11.54 -9.31
C TYR A 50 7.82 10.77 -8.00
N MET A 51 7.20 9.59 -8.01
CA MET A 51 7.06 8.75 -6.82
C MET A 51 8.41 8.29 -6.25
N VAL A 52 9.35 7.90 -7.11
CA VAL A 52 10.72 7.56 -6.67
C VAL A 52 11.44 8.78 -6.11
N GLY A 53 11.28 9.96 -6.74
CA GLY A 53 11.83 11.21 -6.25
C GLY A 53 11.30 11.58 -4.86
N ILE A 54 9.99 11.47 -4.64
CA ILE A 54 9.36 11.68 -3.33
C ILE A 54 9.90 10.69 -2.30
N MET A 55 10.05 9.41 -2.66
CA MET A 55 10.59 8.39 -1.76
C MET A 55 12.04 8.68 -1.32
N ILE A 56 12.90 9.08 -2.27
CA ILE A 56 14.28 9.46 -1.94
C ILE A 56 14.28 10.71 -1.06
N PHE A 57 13.44 11.70 -1.38
CA PHE A 57 13.32 12.93 -0.60
C PHE A 57 12.88 12.65 0.85
N VAL A 58 11.81 11.88 1.05
CA VAL A 58 11.36 11.47 2.39
C VAL A 58 12.43 10.65 3.11
N GLY A 59 13.14 9.76 2.41
CA GLY A 59 14.26 9.00 2.95
C GLY A 59 15.40 9.89 3.48
N LEU A 60 15.78 10.92 2.71
CA LEU A 60 16.78 11.90 3.15
C LEU A 60 16.30 12.68 4.38
N LEU A 61 15.03 13.08 4.42
CA LEU A 61 14.45 13.78 5.56
C LEU A 61 14.39 12.91 6.81
N PHE A 62 14.13 11.61 6.64
CA PHE A 62 14.20 10.64 7.73
C PHE A 62 15.62 10.52 8.28
N ILE A 63 16.63 10.39 7.42
CA ILE A 63 18.03 10.31 7.83
C ILE A 63 18.49 11.61 8.51
N ASP A 64 18.12 12.77 7.97
CA ASP A 64 18.45 14.07 8.57
C ASP A 64 17.82 14.22 9.96
N SER A 65 16.52 13.92 10.07
CA SER A 65 15.80 13.96 11.35
C SER A 65 16.37 12.95 12.34
N TRP A 66 16.74 11.74 11.88
CA TRP A 66 17.31 10.68 12.70
C TRP A 66 18.65 11.11 13.28
N LYS A 67 19.55 11.59 12.42
CA LYS A 67 20.87 12.09 12.81
C LYS A 67 20.73 13.24 13.83
N ARG A 68 19.82 14.18 13.59
CA ARG A 68 19.59 15.33 14.48
C ARG A 68 18.91 14.94 15.81
N SER A 69 18.10 13.88 15.81
CA SER A 69 17.45 13.36 17.02
C SER A 69 18.42 12.58 17.94
N GLN A 70 19.52 12.05 17.41
CA GLN A 70 20.53 11.32 18.18
C GLN A 70 21.60 12.21 18.81
N ILE A 71 21.65 13.50 18.47
CA ILE A 71 22.58 14.45 19.06
C ILE A 71 22.28 14.52 20.57
N LYS A 72 23.23 14.04 21.38
CA LYS A 72 23.15 14.12 22.84
C LYS A 72 23.27 15.59 23.24
N VAL A 73 22.17 16.17 23.71
CA VAL A 73 22.24 17.42 24.47
C VAL A 73 22.96 17.07 25.76
N SER A 74 24.24 17.41 25.85
CA SER A 74 24.97 17.33 27.11
C SER A 74 24.37 18.39 28.03
N THR A 75 23.53 17.96 28.96
CA THR A 75 23.24 18.75 30.16
C THR A 75 24.53 18.77 30.98
N TYR A 76 25.46 19.65 30.62
CA TYR A 76 26.70 19.82 31.39
C TYR A 76 26.32 20.30 32.79
N HIS A 77 26.28 19.36 33.74
CA HIS A 77 26.31 19.60 35.18
C HIS A 77 27.70 19.35 35.77
N SER A 78 28.77 19.38 34.96
CA SER A 78 30.14 19.25 35.44
C SER A 78 31.04 20.38 34.94
N GLN A 79 31.16 21.40 35.80
CA GLN A 79 32.41 22.07 36.18
C GLN A 79 33.34 22.55 35.04
N LYS A 80 33.10 23.73 34.43
CA LYS A 80 34.14 24.53 33.72
C LYS A 80 33.83 26.05 33.78
N PRO A 81 34.87 26.93 33.73
CA PRO A 81 34.95 28.24 34.39
C PRO A 81 34.08 29.36 33.79
N PRO A 82 33.85 30.49 34.51
CA PRO A 82 32.70 31.38 34.33
C PRO A 82 32.76 32.35 33.12
N TYR A 83 33.64 32.15 32.14
CA TYR A 83 33.90 33.16 31.10
C TYR A 83 33.37 32.84 29.68
N VAL A 84 32.60 31.77 29.47
CA VAL A 84 32.03 31.47 28.14
C VAL A 84 30.51 31.35 28.21
N ILE A 85 29.85 32.50 28.17
CA ILE A 85 28.41 32.64 27.98
C ILE A 85 28.11 32.35 26.50
N ASN A 86 28.00 31.07 26.14
CA ASN A 86 27.19 30.64 24.99
C ASN A 86 26.06 29.79 25.54
N SER A 87 25.14 30.48 26.21
CA SER A 87 23.94 29.96 26.85
C SER A 87 22.94 29.49 25.81
N VAL A 88 23.11 28.27 25.31
CA VAL A 88 21.94 27.52 24.83
C VAL A 88 21.24 27.05 26.08
N THR A 89 20.16 27.72 26.45
CA THR A 89 19.32 27.37 27.60
C THR A 89 18.98 25.88 27.50
N PRO A 90 19.21 25.06 28.55
CA PRO A 90 18.98 23.62 28.48
C PRO A 90 17.55 23.25 28.07
N VAL A 91 16.59 24.16 28.31
CA VAL A 91 15.19 24.06 27.84
C VAL A 91 15.04 24.14 26.32
N ASP A 92 15.80 25.00 25.63
CA ASP A 92 15.72 25.18 24.17
C ASP A 92 16.36 24.01 23.42
N ALA A 93 17.44 23.48 23.98
CA ALA A 93 18.08 22.27 23.47
C ALA A 93 17.18 21.04 23.67
N LEU A 94 16.49 20.94 24.81
CA LEU A 94 15.51 19.88 25.07
C LEU A 94 14.27 20.01 24.17
N ALA A 95 13.75 21.22 23.99
CA ALA A 95 12.63 21.49 23.08
C ALA A 95 13.00 21.13 21.63
N SER A 96 14.18 21.55 21.17
CA SER A 96 14.69 21.20 19.82
C SER A 96 14.80 19.70 19.61
N ARG A 97 15.21 18.93 20.64
CA ARG A 97 15.25 17.47 20.58
C ARG A 97 13.86 16.85 20.42
N ALA A 98 12.88 17.30 21.20
CA ALA A 98 11.50 16.82 21.11
C ALA A 98 10.90 17.07 19.71
N TYR A 99 11.21 18.23 19.10
CA TYR A 99 10.80 18.53 17.73
C TYR A 99 11.42 17.58 16.70
N ASN A 100 12.72 17.28 16.82
CA ASN A 100 13.39 16.38 15.89
C ASN A 100 12.89 14.92 16.05
N GLN A 101 12.62 14.48 17.28
CA GLN A 101 12.01 13.16 17.54
C GLN A 101 10.66 13.02 16.84
N ARG A 102 9.79 14.03 16.93
CA ARG A 102 8.49 14.02 16.23
C ARG A 102 8.66 13.89 14.72
N ASN A 103 9.62 14.61 14.14
CA ASN A 103 9.87 14.59 12.69
C ASN A 103 10.41 13.24 12.21
N VAL A 104 11.23 12.55 13.03
CA VAL A 104 11.67 11.17 12.79
C VAL A 104 10.47 10.22 12.71
N TYR A 105 9.55 10.29 13.67
CA TYR A 105 8.39 9.39 13.66
C TYR A 105 7.51 9.63 12.44
N ILE A 106 7.18 10.89 12.13
CA ILE A 106 6.34 11.24 10.98
C ILE A 106 6.99 10.74 9.67
N SER A 107 8.26 11.03 9.44
CA SER A 107 8.97 10.60 8.23
C SER A 107 9.12 9.08 8.14
N GLY A 108 9.34 8.40 9.28
CA GLY A 108 9.38 6.94 9.34
C GLY A 108 8.05 6.29 8.98
N PHE A 109 6.93 6.87 9.46
CA PHE A 109 5.59 6.40 9.12
C PHE A 109 5.29 6.55 7.63
N ILE A 110 5.73 7.62 6.97
CA ILE A 110 5.55 7.80 5.51
C ILE A 110 6.27 6.69 4.74
N ILE A 111 7.53 6.41 5.09
CA ILE A 111 8.28 5.31 4.45
C ILE A 111 7.58 3.97 4.66
N TYR A 112 7.09 3.73 5.88
CA TYR A 112 6.33 2.53 6.22
C TYR A 112 5.06 2.40 5.36
N PHE A 113 4.24 3.44 5.27
CA PHE A 113 3.02 3.40 4.46
C PHE A 113 3.30 3.25 2.98
N CYS A 114 4.37 3.86 2.46
CA CYS A 114 4.75 3.65 1.07
C CYS A 114 5.11 2.18 0.78
N ILE A 115 5.82 1.50 1.68
CA ILE A 115 6.10 0.06 1.56
C ILE A 115 4.81 -0.77 1.66
N CYS A 116 3.92 -0.41 2.58
CA CYS A 116 2.63 -1.09 2.71
C CYS A 116 1.78 -0.96 1.45
N ILE A 117 1.72 0.22 0.82
CA ILE A 117 1.00 0.44 -0.45
C ILE A 117 1.57 -0.48 -1.53
N LEU A 118 2.90 -0.57 -1.68
CA LEU A 118 3.53 -1.48 -2.64
C LEU A 118 3.16 -2.95 -2.39
N THR A 119 3.17 -3.35 -1.12
CA THR A 119 2.82 -4.72 -0.70
C THR A 119 1.35 -5.03 -1.02
N VAL A 120 0.43 -4.15 -0.63
CA VAL A 120 -1.01 -4.32 -0.88
C VAL A 120 -1.30 -4.34 -2.39
N MET A 121 -0.63 -3.50 -3.18
CA MET A 121 -0.77 -3.51 -4.64
C MET A 121 -0.32 -4.84 -5.26
N SER A 122 0.74 -5.45 -4.74
CA SER A 122 1.20 -6.79 -5.17
C SER A 122 0.19 -7.88 -4.82
N ILE A 123 -0.35 -7.84 -3.59
CA ILE A 123 -1.39 -8.77 -3.14
C ILE A 123 -2.65 -8.63 -4.00
N LEU A 124 -3.10 -7.40 -4.27
CA LEU A 124 -4.26 -7.13 -5.13
C LEU A 124 -4.08 -7.69 -6.54
N ARG A 125 -2.89 -7.50 -7.15
CA ARG A 125 -2.57 -8.11 -8.45
C ARG A 125 -2.76 -9.61 -8.42
N ARG A 126 -2.20 -10.28 -7.41
CA ARG A 126 -2.28 -11.73 -7.25
C ARG A 126 -3.74 -12.18 -7.07
N ILE A 127 -4.53 -11.49 -6.26
CA ILE A 127 -5.94 -11.81 -6.06
C ILE A 127 -6.74 -11.66 -7.37
N VAL A 128 -6.51 -10.61 -8.15
CA VAL A 128 -7.21 -10.40 -9.43
C VAL A 128 -6.87 -11.51 -10.42
N GLU A 129 -5.59 -11.84 -10.56
CA GLU A 129 -5.13 -12.89 -11.47
C GLU A 129 -5.69 -14.27 -11.10
N TRP A 130 -5.68 -14.61 -9.80
CA TRP A 130 -6.25 -15.85 -9.31
C TRP A 130 -7.75 -15.94 -9.56
N ASN A 131 -8.49 -14.85 -9.35
CA ASN A 131 -9.93 -14.82 -9.62
C ASN A 131 -10.25 -14.96 -11.12
N ASP A 132 -9.48 -14.34 -12.00
CA ASP A 132 -9.68 -14.47 -13.45
C ASP A 132 -9.43 -15.92 -13.91
N LYS A 133 -8.44 -16.62 -13.34
CA LYS A 133 -8.19 -18.06 -13.59
C LYS A 133 -9.33 -18.95 -13.10
N ILE A 134 -9.85 -18.72 -11.89
CA ILE A 134 -10.99 -19.47 -11.34
C ILE A 134 -12.21 -19.29 -12.25
N ARG A 135 -12.51 -18.06 -12.67
CA ARG A 135 -13.65 -17.77 -13.53
C ARG A 135 -13.54 -18.43 -14.90
N ALA A 136 -12.33 -18.50 -15.47
CA ALA A 136 -12.09 -19.23 -16.71
C ALA A 136 -12.29 -20.74 -16.54
N GLY A 137 -11.79 -21.32 -15.44
CA GLY A 137 -12.00 -22.74 -15.10
C GLY A 137 -13.48 -23.10 -14.95
N ASP A 138 -14.24 -22.28 -14.22
CA ASP A 138 -15.68 -22.46 -14.03
C ASP A 138 -16.47 -22.40 -15.34
N ALA A 139 -16.07 -21.51 -16.27
CA ALA A 139 -16.69 -21.41 -17.58
C ALA A 139 -16.47 -22.68 -18.42
N ILE A 140 -15.25 -23.23 -18.41
CA ILE A 140 -14.91 -24.48 -19.11
C ILE A 140 -15.68 -25.66 -18.50
N LEU A 141 -15.74 -25.75 -17.17
CA LEU A 141 -16.47 -26.80 -16.48
C LEU A 141 -17.97 -26.75 -16.81
N LYS A 142 -18.59 -25.56 -16.76
CA LYS A 142 -20.00 -25.37 -17.15
C LYS A 142 -20.25 -25.74 -18.61
N ALA A 143 -19.32 -25.44 -19.52
CA ALA A 143 -19.43 -25.83 -20.92
C ALA A 143 -19.41 -27.36 -21.09
N LYS A 144 -18.47 -28.06 -20.43
CA LYS A 144 -18.39 -29.53 -20.43
C LYS A 144 -19.64 -30.18 -19.85
N LEU A 145 -20.18 -29.64 -18.76
CA LEU A 145 -21.42 -30.14 -18.15
C LEU A 145 -22.62 -29.98 -19.09
N ARG A 146 -22.76 -28.84 -19.77
CA ARG A 146 -23.81 -28.62 -20.78
C ARG A 146 -23.69 -29.59 -21.94
N GLN A 147 -22.47 -29.86 -22.42
CA GLN A 147 -22.22 -30.82 -23.50
C GLN A 147 -22.59 -32.24 -23.06
N LYS A 148 -22.18 -32.66 -21.86
CA LYS A 148 -22.52 -33.97 -21.29
C LYS A 148 -24.05 -34.12 -21.13
N GLN A 149 -24.74 -33.09 -20.67
CA GLN A 149 -26.20 -33.10 -20.57
C GLN A 149 -26.90 -33.23 -21.93
N LYS A 150 -26.40 -32.55 -22.97
CA LYS A 150 -26.93 -32.71 -24.34
C LYS A 150 -26.76 -34.14 -24.83
N TYR A 151 -25.55 -34.68 -24.70
CA TYR A 151 -25.25 -36.06 -25.08
C TYR A 151 -26.14 -37.08 -24.36
N LEU A 152 -26.37 -36.92 -23.06
CA LEU A 152 -27.26 -37.79 -22.29
C LEU A 152 -28.72 -37.70 -22.74
N LYS A 153 -29.22 -36.50 -23.08
CA LYS A 153 -30.57 -36.32 -23.62
C LYS A 153 -30.73 -37.00 -24.99
N ASP A 154 -29.72 -36.91 -25.85
CA ASP A 154 -29.73 -37.56 -27.16
C ASP A 154 -29.73 -39.09 -27.04
N LEU A 155 -28.97 -39.65 -26.09
CA LEU A 155 -29.00 -41.08 -25.77
C LEU A 155 -30.38 -41.54 -25.25
N GLN A 156 -31.00 -40.77 -24.34
CA GLN A 156 -32.34 -41.10 -23.83
C GLN A 156 -33.40 -41.08 -24.94
N LYS A 157 -33.33 -40.11 -25.86
CA LYS A 157 -34.23 -40.03 -27.01
C LYS A 157 -34.07 -41.25 -27.94
N LYS A 158 -32.83 -41.69 -28.18
CA LYS A 158 -32.54 -42.87 -29.01
C LYS A 158 -33.02 -44.17 -28.35
N ASN A 159 -32.79 -44.35 -27.05
CA ASN A 159 -33.26 -45.53 -26.32
C ASN A 159 -34.79 -45.58 -26.17
N GLY A 160 -35.48 -44.45 -25.99
CA GLY A 160 -36.94 -44.41 -25.94
C GLY A 160 -37.61 -44.77 -27.27
N SER A 161 -36.95 -44.50 -28.40
CA SER A 161 -37.45 -44.85 -29.73
C SER A 161 -37.39 -46.35 -30.04
N HIS A 162 -36.45 -47.09 -29.44
CA HIS A 162 -36.31 -48.53 -29.67
C HIS A 162 -37.34 -49.39 -28.91
N ILE A 163 -38.01 -48.85 -27.89
CA ILE A 163 -39.02 -49.58 -27.09
C ILE A 163 -40.39 -49.59 -27.80
N HIS A 164 -40.67 -48.60 -28.65
CA HIS A 164 -41.95 -48.52 -29.39
C HIS A 164 -41.99 -49.34 -30.70
N THR A 165 -40.88 -49.94 -31.13
CA THR A 165 -40.81 -50.71 -32.39
C THR A 165 -41.09 -52.21 -32.20
N TYR A 166 -41.26 -52.68 -30.95
CA TYR A 166 -41.53 -54.09 -30.62
C TYR A 166 -42.89 -54.29 -29.93
N ARG A 167 -43.88 -53.44 -30.24
CA ARG A 167 -45.27 -53.63 -29.78
C ARG A 167 -46.24 -53.51 -30.94
#